data_AF-A0A955T6J5-F1
#
_entry.id   AF-A0A955T6J5-F1
#
_cell.length_a   1.000
_cell.length_b   1.000
_cell.length_c   1.000
_cell.angle_alpha   90.00
_cell.angle_beta   90.00
_cell.angle_gamma   90.00
#
_symmetry.space_group_name_H-M   'P 1'
#
loop_
_entity.id
_entity.type
_entity.pdbx_description
1 polymer ?
#
loop_
_entity_poly.entity_id
_entity_poly.type
_entity_poly.pdbx_seq_one_letter_code
_entity_poly.pdbx_strand_id
1 'polypeptide(L)'
;EAMKEGGVLEVRTKFEDGCCSLEVADTGCGIPKKELHSIFEPFFTTKTRGTGLGLAFAKRVVEEHGGQIYAKSECGQGTTFHICLPIQTRRPATEDVIESMGLAHPLVDRDDPFVSFDARGRNRAENEAN
;
A
#
# COMPACT_ATOMS: atom_id res chain seq x y z
N GLU A 1 -16.60 13.15 2.23
CA GLU A 1 -15.13 13.04 2.10
C GLU A 1 -14.49 13.14 3.47
N ALA A 2 -13.28 12.62 3.67
CA ALA A 2 -12.61 12.59 4.97
C ALA A 2 -11.92 13.93 5.33
N MET A 3 -11.42 14.66 4.33
CA MET A 3 -10.67 15.91 4.47
C MET A 3 -11.40 17.06 3.78
N LYS A 4 -12.57 17.47 4.32
CA LYS A 4 -13.44 18.48 3.68
C LYS A 4 -12.80 19.87 3.58
N GLU A 5 -11.94 20.22 4.52
CA GLU A 5 -11.28 21.53 4.61
C GLU A 5 -9.83 21.49 4.07
N GLY A 6 -9.48 20.43 3.36
CA GLY A 6 -8.09 20.11 3.01
C GLY A 6 -7.41 19.23 4.05
N GLY A 7 -6.16 18.87 3.79
CA GLY A 7 -5.39 17.96 4.64
C GLY A 7 -4.21 17.35 3.87
N VAL A 8 -3.49 16.45 4.54
CA VAL A 8 -2.38 15.72 3.94
C VAL A 8 -2.83 14.29 3.68
N LEU A 9 -2.63 13.83 2.44
CA LEU A 9 -2.67 12.42 2.07
C LEU A 9 -1.24 11.95 1.86
N GLU A 10 -0.83 10.95 2.60
CA GLU A 10 0.51 10.39 2.53
C GLU A 10 0.44 8.92 2.13
N VAL A 11 1.29 8.54 1.19
CA VAL A 11 1.42 7.15 0.73
C VAL A 11 2.86 6.73 0.96
N ARG A 12 3.07 5.70 1.76
CA ARG A 12 4.40 5.14 2.04
C ARG A 12 4.44 3.68 1.65
N THR A 13 5.56 3.25 1.09
CA THR A 13 5.85 1.83 0.86
C THR A 13 7.17 1.46 1.53
N LYS A 14 7.28 0.23 2.00
CA LYS A 14 8.53 -0.36 2.46
C LYS A 14 8.58 -1.84 2.08
N PHE A 15 9.78 -2.31 1.78
CA PHE A 15 10.04 -3.74 1.66
C PHE A 15 10.61 -4.26 2.98
N GLU A 16 9.93 -5.23 3.58
CA GLU A 16 10.36 -5.83 4.84
C GLU A 16 9.85 -7.28 4.91
N ASP A 17 10.69 -8.20 5.38
CA ASP A 17 10.33 -9.61 5.59
C ASP A 17 9.67 -10.30 4.38
N GLY A 18 10.15 -10.01 3.17
CA GLY A 18 9.59 -10.60 1.94
C GLY A 18 8.21 -10.07 1.56
N CYS A 19 7.75 -8.99 2.19
CA CYS A 19 6.47 -8.35 1.90
C CYS A 19 6.66 -6.87 1.50
N CYS A 20 5.78 -6.39 0.62
CA CYS A 20 5.58 -4.96 0.40
C CYS A 20 4.54 -4.47 1.41
N SER A 21 4.96 -3.63 2.35
CA SER A 21 4.03 -2.88 3.20
C SER A 21 3.71 -1.55 2.53
N LEU A 22 2.42 -1.22 2.42
CA LEU A 22 1.87 0.02 1.91
C LEU A 22 1.03 0.68 3.01
N GLU A 23 1.28 1.95 3.28
CA GLU A 23 0.48 2.77 4.17
C GLU A 23 -0.16 3.91 3.38
N VAL A 24 -1.46 4.12 3.60
CA VAL A 24 -2.20 5.28 3.08
C VAL A 24 -2.77 6.03 4.28
N ALA A 25 -2.20 7.19 4.60
CA ALA A 25 -2.57 8.01 5.75
C ALA A 25 -3.23 9.32 5.33
N ASP A 26 -4.37 9.64 5.94
CA ASP A 26 -5.04 10.93 5.81
C ASP A 26 -5.10 11.65 7.16
N THR A 27 -5.13 12.98 7.15
CA THR A 27 -5.36 13.83 8.34
C THR A 27 -6.82 14.28 8.46
N GLY A 28 -7.76 13.44 8.03
CA GLY A 28 -9.18 13.75 7.98
C GLY A 28 -9.90 13.55 9.31
N CYS A 29 -11.22 13.42 9.25
CA CYS A 29 -12.07 13.30 10.45
C CYS A 29 -11.86 12.02 11.27
N GLY A 30 -11.15 11.03 10.75
CA GLY A 30 -11.00 9.71 11.37
C GLY A 30 -12.29 8.87 11.37
N ILE A 31 -12.19 7.71 12.01
CA ILE A 31 -13.22 6.66 12.09
C ILE A 31 -13.39 6.28 13.57
N PRO A 32 -14.63 6.27 14.09
CA PRO A 32 -14.89 5.79 15.45
C PRO A 32 -14.43 4.34 15.65
N LYS A 33 -13.80 4.03 16.79
CA LYS A 33 -13.31 2.67 17.11
C LYS A 33 -14.37 1.57 16.90
N LYS A 34 -15.63 1.87 17.23
CA LYS A 34 -16.76 0.94 17.07
C LYS A 34 -17.07 0.60 15.61
N GLU A 35 -16.64 1.41 14.65
CA GLU A 35 -16.94 1.25 13.23
C GLU A 35 -15.77 0.62 12.45
N LEU A 36 -14.56 0.55 13.05
CA LEU A 36 -13.35 0.05 12.38
C LEU A 36 -13.47 -1.37 11.81
N HIS A 37 -14.30 -2.22 12.42
CA HIS A 37 -14.54 -3.57 11.90
C HIS A 37 -15.49 -3.56 10.69
N SER A 38 -16.51 -2.69 10.73
CA SER A 38 -17.55 -2.60 9.70
C SER A 38 -17.10 -1.88 8.44
N ILE A 39 -16.03 -1.09 8.46
CA ILE A 39 -15.60 -0.31 7.28
C ILE A 39 -15.22 -1.18 6.07
N PHE A 40 -14.94 -2.46 6.29
CA PHE A 40 -14.64 -3.42 5.23
C PHE A 40 -15.85 -4.29 4.84
N GLU A 41 -17.01 -4.10 5.47
CA GLU A 41 -18.24 -4.79 5.11
C GLU A 41 -18.86 -4.14 3.86
N PRO A 42 -19.35 -4.94 2.90
CA PRO A 42 -20.07 -4.41 1.74
C PRO A 42 -21.23 -3.51 2.17
N PHE A 43 -21.40 -2.39 1.45
CA PHE A 43 -22.47 -1.41 1.66
C PHE A 43 -22.38 -0.57 2.95
N PHE A 44 -21.37 -0.79 3.79
CA PHE A 44 -21.14 0.09 4.93
C PHE A 44 -20.68 1.49 4.47
N THR A 45 -21.40 2.53 4.89
CA THR A 45 -21.05 3.92 4.61
C THR A 45 -21.65 4.86 5.65
N THR A 46 -20.86 5.85 6.08
CA THR A 46 -21.34 6.99 6.89
C THR A 46 -21.61 8.24 6.03
N LYS A 47 -21.37 8.15 4.72
CA LYS A 47 -21.57 9.25 3.77
C LYS A 47 -22.97 9.20 3.18
N THR A 48 -23.59 10.37 3.05
CA THR A 48 -24.91 10.54 2.39
C THR A 48 -24.89 10.16 0.91
N ARG A 49 -23.72 10.27 0.25
CA ARG A 49 -23.48 9.75 -1.10
C ARG A 49 -22.24 8.86 -1.08
N GLY A 50 -22.46 7.56 -1.33
CA GLY A 50 -21.42 6.54 -1.39
C GLY A 50 -22.05 5.15 -1.35
N THR A 51 -21.56 4.22 -2.17
CA THR A 51 -22.12 2.86 -2.24
C THR A 51 -21.62 1.95 -1.12
N GLY A 52 -20.56 2.34 -0.40
CA GLY A 52 -19.94 1.51 0.63
C GLY A 52 -19.20 0.28 0.10
N LEU A 53 -18.87 0.24 -1.20
CA LEU A 53 -18.23 -0.94 -1.82
C LEU A 53 -16.70 -0.84 -1.95
N GLY A 54 -16.13 0.36 -1.85
CA GLY A 54 -14.71 0.59 -2.15
C GLY A 54 -13.76 -0.19 -1.23
N LEU A 55 -13.93 -0.09 0.09
CA LEU A 55 -13.07 -0.78 1.05
C LEU A 55 -13.31 -2.29 1.10
N ALA A 56 -14.55 -2.74 0.91
CA ALA A 56 -14.87 -4.15 0.76
C ALA A 56 -14.15 -4.76 -0.45
N PHE A 57 -14.14 -4.05 -1.59
CA PHE A 57 -13.40 -4.45 -2.77
C PHE A 57 -11.88 -4.42 -2.56
N ALA A 58 -11.35 -3.37 -1.94
CA ALA A 58 -9.93 -3.29 -1.62
C ALA A 58 -9.46 -4.46 -0.74
N LYS A 59 -10.24 -4.80 0.30
CA LYS A 59 -9.97 -5.97 1.14
C LYS A 59 -9.94 -7.26 0.34
N ARG A 60 -10.95 -7.49 -0.49
CA ARG A 60 -11.00 -8.67 -1.37
C ARG A 60 -9.79 -8.74 -2.29
N VAL A 61 -9.44 -7.65 -2.96
CA VAL A 61 -8.26 -7.61 -3.86
C VAL A 61 -6.98 -7.92 -3.09
N VAL A 62 -6.77 -7.33 -1.92
CA VAL A 62 -5.58 -7.58 -1.09
C VAL A 62 -5.52 -9.05 -0.64
N GLU A 63 -6.65 -9.62 -0.19
CA GLU A 63 -6.74 -11.03 0.22
C GLU A 63 -6.51 -11.99 -0.96
N GLU A 64 -7.03 -11.68 -2.16
CA GLU A 64 -6.80 -12.47 -3.38
C GLU A 64 -5.31 -12.48 -3.79
N HIS A 65 -4.54 -11.47 -3.40
CA HIS A 65 -3.08 -11.42 -3.57
C HIS A 65 -2.31 -12.07 -2.40
N GLY A 66 -3.00 -12.75 -1.48
CA GLY A 66 -2.39 -13.39 -0.30
C GLY A 66 -1.93 -12.39 0.77
N GLY A 67 -2.39 -11.16 0.69
CA GLY A 67 -2.03 -10.09 1.62
C GLY A 67 -3.04 -9.88 2.75
N GLN A 68 -2.80 -8.81 3.51
CA GLN A 68 -3.66 -8.35 4.59
C GLN A 68 -3.86 -6.84 4.52
N ILE A 69 -5.06 -6.37 4.87
CA ILE A 69 -5.38 -4.96 5.03
C ILE A 69 -6.04 -4.72 6.40
N TYR A 70 -5.65 -3.62 7.06
CA TYR A 70 -6.30 -3.15 8.30
C TYR A 70 -6.20 -1.63 8.40
N ALA A 71 -6.96 -1.03 9.32
CA ALA A 71 -6.94 0.41 9.53
C ALA A 71 -6.66 0.76 11.00
N LYS A 72 -5.88 1.81 11.21
CA LYS A 72 -5.75 2.52 12.50
C LYS A 72 -6.34 3.90 12.33
N SER A 73 -7.15 4.34 13.28
CA SER A 73 -7.82 5.64 13.19
C SER A 73 -8.12 6.23 14.55
N GLU A 74 -8.11 7.55 14.61
CA GLU A 74 -8.55 8.34 15.76
C GLU A 74 -9.41 9.51 15.27
N CYS A 75 -10.58 9.70 15.91
CA CYS A 75 -11.50 10.77 15.56
C CYS A 75 -10.81 12.14 15.68
N GLY A 76 -10.86 12.92 14.61
CA GLY A 76 -10.24 14.25 14.52
C GLY A 76 -8.75 14.25 14.21
N GLN A 77 -8.07 13.09 14.16
CA GLN A 77 -6.65 12.98 13.82
C GLN A 77 -6.42 12.35 12.44
N GLY A 78 -7.38 11.55 11.97
CA GLY A 78 -7.33 10.93 10.65
C GLY A 78 -7.28 9.41 10.68
N THR A 79 -6.86 8.82 9.57
CA THR A 79 -6.87 7.36 9.38
C THR A 79 -5.62 6.93 8.65
N THR A 80 -5.07 5.78 9.03
CA THR A 80 -4.03 5.09 8.27
C THR A 80 -4.52 3.69 7.91
N PHE A 81 -4.59 3.42 6.62
CA PHE A 81 -4.79 2.08 6.09
C PHE A 81 -3.43 1.43 5.87
N HIS A 82 -3.26 0.23 6.40
CA HIS A 82 -2.06 -0.58 6.26
C HIS A 82 -2.39 -1.79 5.39
N ILE A 83 -1.57 -2.01 4.37
CA ILE A 83 -1.68 -3.10 3.41
C ILE A 83 -0.33 -3.83 3.41
N CYS A 84 -0.35 -5.15 3.52
CA CYS A 84 0.83 -5.99 3.43
C CYS A 84 0.60 -7.01 2.31
N LEU A 85 1.47 -7.01 1.30
CA LEU A 85 1.39 -7.93 0.17
C LEU A 85 2.67 -8.79 0.12
N PRO A 86 2.56 -10.13 0.05
CA PRO A 86 3.73 -10.98 -0.12
C PRO A 86 4.36 -10.71 -1.48
N ILE A 87 5.68 -10.54 -1.51
CA ILE A 87 6.43 -10.46 -2.76
C ILE A 87 6.91 -11.85 -3.08
N GLN A 88 6.34 -12.43 -4.13
CA GLN A 88 7.00 -13.53 -4.80
C GLN A 88 8.21 -12.94 -5.51
N THR A 89 9.41 -13.20 -4.99
CA THR A 89 10.61 -13.04 -5.80
C THR A 89 10.44 -13.99 -6.96
N ARG A 90 9.97 -13.47 -8.11
CA ARG A 90 10.09 -14.20 -9.36
C ARG A 90 11.58 -14.33 -9.56
N ARG A 91 12.13 -15.49 -9.22
CA ARG A 91 13.47 -15.83 -9.65
C ARG A 91 13.43 -15.68 -11.17
N PRO A 92 14.16 -14.73 -11.78
CA PRO A 92 14.12 -14.59 -13.22
C PRO A 92 14.43 -15.98 -13.78
N ALA A 93 13.68 -16.45 -14.79
CA ALA A 93 13.85 -17.82 -15.31
C ALA A 93 15.31 -18.11 -15.72
N THR A 94 16.09 -17.06 -15.99
CA THR A 94 17.53 -17.13 -16.21
C THR A 94 18.31 -17.61 -14.99
N GLU A 95 17.92 -17.30 -13.75
CA GLU A 95 18.55 -17.83 -12.51
C GLU A 95 18.31 -19.33 -12.36
N ASP A 96 17.10 -19.82 -12.62
CA ASP A 96 16.79 -21.27 -12.61
C ASP A 96 17.59 -22.03 -13.66
N VAL A 97 17.78 -21.43 -14.84
CA VAL A 97 18.59 -21.99 -15.92
C VAL A 97 20.09 -21.89 -15.60
N ILE A 98 20.57 -20.77 -15.06
CA ILE A 98 21.98 -20.53 -14.72
C ILE A 98 22.43 -21.43 -13.56
N GLU A 99 21.58 -21.64 -12.55
CA GLU A 99 21.89 -22.50 -11.41
C GLU A 99 21.82 -23.99 -11.79
N SER A 100 20.87 -24.39 -12.65
CA SER A 100 20.86 -25.74 -13.24
C SER A 100 22.02 -25.98 -14.23
N MET A 101 22.63 -24.91 -14.77
CA MET A 101 23.84 -24.94 -15.60
C MET A 101 25.14 -24.73 -14.81
N GLY A 102 25.08 -24.49 -13.49
CA GLY A 102 26.25 -24.34 -12.62
C GLY A 102 27.09 -23.07 -12.82
N LEU A 103 26.52 -21.99 -13.37
CA LEU A 103 27.23 -20.73 -13.60
C LEU A 103 26.94 -19.74 -12.45
N ALA A 104 27.95 -19.01 -11.98
CA ALA A 104 27.80 -18.04 -10.87
C ALA A 104 26.96 -16.82 -11.30
N HIS A 105 26.06 -16.37 -10.42
CA HIS A 105 25.14 -15.26 -10.69
C HIS A 105 25.80 -13.88 -10.45
N PRO A 106 25.67 -12.89 -11.35
CA PRO A 106 26.12 -11.53 -11.08
C PRO A 106 25.24 -10.90 -10.00
N LEU A 107 25.87 -10.35 -8.97
CA LEU A 107 25.24 -9.66 -7.85
C LEU A 107 24.35 -8.52 -8.37
N VAL A 108 23.02 -8.64 -8.21
CA VAL A 108 22.09 -7.52 -8.38
C VAL A 108 22.13 -6.71 -7.09
N ASP A 109 22.49 -5.43 -7.21
CA ASP A 109 22.58 -4.51 -6.08
C ASP A 109 21.19 -4.34 -5.44
N ARG A 110 21.07 -4.74 -4.17
CA ARG A 110 19.79 -4.84 -3.43
C ARG A 110 19.45 -3.58 -2.63
N ASP A 111 20.26 -2.53 -2.73
CA ASP A 111 20.23 -1.40 -1.80
C ASP A 111 19.73 -0.07 -2.42
N ASP A 112 18.59 -0.07 -3.12
CA ASP A 112 17.83 1.19 -3.36
C ASP A 112 16.47 1.18 -2.63
N PRO A 113 16.44 1.68 -1.38
CA PRO A 113 15.28 1.53 -0.50
C PRO A 113 14.14 2.54 -0.73
N PHE A 114 14.24 3.50 -1.66
CA PHE A 114 13.19 4.52 -1.81
C PHE A 114 12.95 4.99 -3.25
N VAL A 115 11.80 4.61 -3.83
CA VAL A 115 11.23 5.34 -4.97
C VAL A 115 10.17 6.29 -4.43
N SER A 116 10.52 7.58 -4.35
CA SER A 116 9.58 8.64 -3.95
C SER A 116 8.89 9.22 -5.20
N PHE A 117 7.57 9.33 -5.16
CA PHE A 117 6.78 9.85 -6.28
C PHE A 117 6.13 11.19 -5.93
N ASP A 118 6.12 12.14 -6.86
CA ASP A 118 5.39 13.41 -6.70
C ASP A 118 3.87 13.21 -6.79
N ALA A 119 3.08 14.25 -6.48
CA ALA A 119 1.60 14.21 -6.54
C ALA A 119 1.02 13.91 -7.94
N ARG A 120 1.87 13.77 -8.97
CA ARG A 120 1.54 13.40 -10.35
C ARG A 120 2.08 12.01 -10.70
N GLY A 121 2.59 11.26 -9.73
CA GLY A 121 3.08 9.90 -9.89
C GLY A 121 4.44 9.79 -10.59
N ARG A 122 5.27 10.84 -10.59
CA ARG A 122 6.62 10.79 -11.20
C ARG A 122 7.72 10.61 -10.18
N ASN A 123 8.74 9.83 -10.53
CA ASN A 123 9.89 9.55 -9.68
C ASN A 123 10.67 10.84 -9.41
N ARG A 124 10.92 11.14 -8.12
CA ARG A 124 11.60 12.36 -7.68
C ARG A 124 13.10 12.33 -7.97
N ALA A 125 13.72 11.16 -8.09
CA ALA A 125 15.14 11.01 -8.40
C ALA A 125 15.52 11.49 -9.81
N GLU A 126 14.56 11.55 -10.76
CA GLU A 126 14.82 12.05 -12.12
C GLU A 126 14.88 13.59 -12.22
N ASN A 127 14.40 14.32 -11.20
CA ASN A 127 14.34 15.78 -11.24
C ASN A 127 15.61 16.48 -10.73
N GLU A 128 16.57 15.75 -10.13
CA GLU A 128 17.85 16.32 -9.70
C GLU A 128 18.95 16.19 -10.75
N ALA A 129 18.65 15.54 -11.88
CA ALA A 129 19.60 15.28 -12.97
C ALA A 129 19.41 16.19 -14.21
N ASN A 130 18.62 17.25 -14.14
CA ASN A 130 18.37 18.15 -15.29
C ASN A 130 18.41 19.64 -14.91
#